data_AF-A0AAD6U1M2-F1
#
_entry.id   AF-A0AAD6U1M2-F1
#
_cell.length_a   1.000
_cell.length_b   1.000
_cell.length_c   1.000
_cell.angle_alpha   90.00
_cell.angle_beta   90.00
_cell.angle_gamma   90.00
#
_symmetry.space_group_name_H-M   'P 1'
#
loop_
_entity.id
_entity.type
_entity.pdbx_description
1 polymer ?
#
loop_
_entity_poly.entity_id
_entity_poly.type
_entity_poly.pdbx_seq_one_letter_code
_entity_poly.pdbx_strand_id
1 'polypeptide(L)'
;SAARRAELAGPAGLRGVVKNPRLFRYEQGAYSQVLVMDAFVSDPRFSRIANDSSYKGWSVSTLGLGGWLGALSNGYLCDTISRRWTLFLGSIVCLLGTALTTGAQDAVWMFVGRFFIGWSVGSLSAAVPLYNSEISPPELR
;
A
#
# COMPACT_ATOMS: atom_id res chain seq x y z
N SER A 1 -2.71 17.35 -31.35
CA SER A 1 -2.03 17.44 -30.05
C SER A 1 -2.81 16.80 -28.89
N ALA A 2 -4.12 16.56 -29.02
CA ALA A 2 -4.92 15.78 -28.05
C ALA A 2 -4.85 14.25 -28.26
N ALA A 3 -4.76 13.79 -29.51
CA ALA A 3 -4.69 12.34 -29.84
C ALA A 3 -3.47 11.61 -29.26
N ARG A 4 -2.32 12.29 -29.17
CA ARG A 4 -1.07 11.75 -28.58
C ARG A 4 -1.12 11.60 -27.05
N ARG A 5 -2.07 12.28 -26.38
CA ARG A 5 -2.28 12.20 -24.92
C ARG A 5 -3.21 11.06 -24.53
N ALA A 6 -4.13 10.66 -25.42
CA ALA A 6 -4.99 9.49 -25.24
C ALA A 6 -4.23 8.16 -25.36
N GLU A 7 -3.13 8.13 -26.12
CA GLU A 7 -2.29 6.94 -26.30
C GLU A 7 -1.41 6.63 -25.06
N LEU A 8 -1.09 7.66 -24.26
CA LEU A 8 -0.30 7.56 -23.03
C LEU A 8 -1.17 7.41 -21.78
N ALA A 9 -2.45 7.78 -21.85
CA ALA A 9 -3.42 7.58 -20.79
C ALA A 9 -3.90 6.13 -20.80
N GLY A 10 -3.14 5.25 -20.14
CA GLY A 10 -3.57 3.88 -19.89
C GLY A 10 -4.98 3.85 -19.28
N PRO A 11 -5.80 2.83 -19.62
CA PRO A 11 -7.22 2.79 -19.29
C PRO A 11 -7.45 2.97 -17.79
N ALA A 12 -8.30 3.93 -17.43
CA ALA A 12 -8.65 4.21 -16.04
C ALA A 12 -9.47 3.06 -15.42
N GLY A 13 -9.35 2.89 -14.09
CA GLY A 13 -10.10 1.89 -13.31
C GLY A 13 -9.33 0.60 -13.02
N LEU A 14 -10.01 -0.40 -12.45
CA LEU A 14 -9.43 -1.70 -12.03
C LEU A 14 -8.63 -2.39 -13.15
N ARG A 15 -9.04 -2.21 -14.42
CA ARG A 15 -8.32 -2.73 -15.59
C ARG A 15 -6.95 -2.09 -15.80
N GLY A 16 -6.75 -0.83 -15.41
CA GLY A 16 -5.45 -0.15 -15.44
C GLY A 16 -4.49 -0.66 -14.37
N VAL A 17 -5.00 -1.00 -13.19
CA VAL A 17 -4.22 -1.59 -12.09
C VAL A 17 -3.74 -3.00 -12.44
N VAL A 18 -4.57 -3.80 -13.11
CA VAL A 18 -4.19 -5.13 -13.61
C VAL A 18 -3.18 -5.06 -14.75
N LYS A 19 -3.26 -4.04 -15.63
CA LYS A 19 -2.38 -3.88 -16.80
C LYS A 19 -1.05 -3.19 -16.48
N ASN A 20 -0.98 -2.39 -15.41
CA ASN A 20 0.25 -1.73 -14.93
C ASN A 20 0.57 -2.13 -13.49
N PRO A 21 1.06 -3.36 -13.25
CA PRO A 21 1.47 -3.81 -11.91
C PRO A 21 2.75 -3.12 -11.39
N ARG A 22 3.22 -2.06 -12.09
CA ARG A 22 4.53 -1.44 -11.87
C ARG A 22 4.64 -0.75 -10.50
N LEU A 23 3.56 -0.15 -10.00
CA LEU A 23 3.57 0.51 -8.69
C LEU A 23 3.62 -0.51 -7.53
N PHE A 24 2.81 -1.58 -7.62
CA PHE A 24 2.82 -2.64 -6.61
C PHE A 24 4.17 -3.38 -6.59
N ARG A 25 4.75 -3.63 -7.77
CA ARG A 25 6.11 -4.19 -7.88
C ARG A 25 7.19 -3.24 -7.38
N TYR A 26 7.00 -1.92 -7.46
CA TYR A 26 7.97 -0.95 -6.97
C TYR A 26 8.07 -1.00 -5.44
N GLU A 27 6.94 -0.91 -4.73
CA GLU A 27 6.88 -1.01 -3.26
C GLU A 27 7.40 -2.36 -2.76
N GLN A 28 7.03 -3.44 -3.45
CA GLN A 28 7.49 -4.79 -3.12
C GLN A 28 9.00 -4.99 -3.42
N GLY A 29 9.51 -4.35 -4.48
CA GLY A 29 10.92 -4.37 -4.86
C GLY A 29 11.81 -3.54 -3.94
N ALA A 30 11.36 -2.35 -3.56
CA ALA A 30 12.07 -1.49 -2.60
C ALA A 30 12.23 -2.20 -1.25
N TYR A 31 11.19 -2.88 -0.76
CA TYR A 31 11.32 -3.65 0.48
C TYR A 31 12.26 -4.85 0.36
N SER A 32 12.28 -5.52 -0.79
CA SER A 32 13.22 -6.62 -1.05
C SER A 32 14.67 -6.16 -0.95
N GLN A 33 14.98 -4.92 -1.34
CA GLN A 33 16.32 -4.33 -1.20
C GLN A 33 16.68 -4.02 0.26
N VAL A 34 15.73 -3.52 1.05
CA VAL A 34 15.94 -3.25 2.49
C VAL A 34 16.27 -4.54 3.25
N LEU A 35 15.66 -5.66 2.88
CA LEU A 35 15.88 -6.97 3.50
C LEU A 35 17.29 -7.56 3.26
N VAL A 36 18.07 -6.99 2.35
CA VAL A 36 19.45 -7.42 2.01
C VAL A 36 20.48 -6.38 2.46
N MET A 37 20.05 -5.25 3.00
CA MET A 37 20.94 -4.15 3.35
C MET A 37 21.78 -4.53 4.58
N ASP A 38 23.10 -4.30 4.52
CA ASP A 38 24.01 -4.64 5.62
C ASP A 38 23.64 -3.95 6.93
N ALA A 39 23.09 -2.73 6.88
CA ALA A 39 22.58 -2.02 8.06
C ALA A 39 21.39 -2.72 8.73
N PHE A 40 20.60 -3.48 7.97
CA PHE A 40 19.45 -4.24 8.48
C PHE A 40 19.87 -5.65 8.95
N VAL A 41 20.86 -6.26 8.29
CA VAL A 41 21.40 -7.58 8.64
C VAL A 41 22.33 -7.51 9.86
N SER A 42 23.08 -6.43 10.02
CA SER A 42 24.02 -6.24 11.13
C SER A 42 23.37 -5.78 12.44
N ASP A 43 22.12 -5.29 12.40
CA ASP A 43 21.41 -4.90 13.62
C ASP A 43 20.86 -6.15 14.35
N PRO A 44 21.30 -6.42 15.60
CA PRO A 44 20.82 -7.56 16.38
C PRO A 44 19.30 -7.57 16.59
N ARG A 45 18.62 -6.42 16.48
CA ARG A 45 17.15 -6.30 16.60
C ARG A 45 16.40 -6.92 15.41
N PHE A 46 17.02 -6.94 14.24
CA PHE A 46 16.41 -7.41 12.98
C PHE A 46 17.06 -8.68 12.42
N SER A 47 18.16 -9.14 13.03
CA SER A 47 18.86 -10.39 12.70
C SER A 47 17.93 -11.61 12.56
N ARG A 48 16.84 -11.66 13.34
CA ARG A 48 15.84 -12.75 13.29
C ARG A 48 14.96 -12.71 12.04
N ILE A 49 14.71 -11.54 11.46
CA ILE A 49 14.02 -11.39 10.16
C ILE A 49 14.99 -11.67 9.00
N ALA A 50 16.27 -11.34 9.18
CA ALA A 50 17.28 -11.54 8.14
C ALA A 50 17.74 -13.00 8.00
N ASN A 51 17.95 -13.71 9.12
CA ASN A 51 18.50 -15.07 9.13
C ASN A 51 17.44 -16.18 9.02
N ASP A 52 16.20 -15.94 9.46
CA ASP A 52 15.13 -16.94 9.38
C ASP A 52 14.19 -16.66 8.20
N SER A 53 14.23 -17.56 7.21
CA SER A 53 13.42 -17.48 5.99
C SER A 53 11.91 -17.48 6.28
N SER A 54 11.48 -18.14 7.36
CA SER A 54 10.06 -18.19 7.75
C SER A 54 9.59 -16.83 8.26
N TYR A 55 10.36 -16.18 9.13
CA TYR A 55 10.05 -14.84 9.64
C TYR A 55 10.09 -13.79 8.54
N LYS A 56 11.05 -13.91 7.61
CA LYS A 56 11.13 -13.04 6.42
C LYS A 56 9.86 -13.16 5.55
N GLY A 57 9.42 -14.39 5.28
CA GLY A 57 8.21 -14.67 4.51
C GLY A 57 6.95 -14.13 5.18
N TRP A 58 6.82 -14.31 6.50
CA TRP A 58 5.74 -13.72 7.27
C TRP A 58 5.74 -12.18 7.19
N SER A 59 6.90 -11.52 7.26
CA SER A 59 6.99 -10.05 7.25
C SER A 59 6.50 -9.44 5.92
N VAL A 60 6.77 -10.13 4.82
CA VAL A 60 6.26 -9.75 3.50
C VAL A 60 4.76 -10.03 3.39
N SER A 61 4.30 -11.16 3.93
CA SER A 61 2.91 -11.61 3.82
C SER A 61 1.94 -10.76 4.64
N THR A 62 2.37 -10.23 5.79
CA THR A 62 1.55 -9.35 6.65
C THR A 62 1.08 -8.09 5.92
N LEU A 63 1.86 -7.56 4.98
CA LEU A 63 1.44 -6.42 4.16
C LEU A 63 0.29 -6.81 3.22
N GLY A 64 0.35 -7.99 2.61
CA GLY A 64 -0.73 -8.53 1.77
C GLY A 64 -2.01 -8.81 2.57
N LEU A 65 -1.87 -9.38 3.77
CA LEU A 65 -2.99 -9.59 4.70
C LEU A 65 -3.63 -8.26 5.12
N GLY A 66 -2.81 -7.25 5.46
CA GLY A 66 -3.29 -5.90 5.75
C GLY A 66 -4.06 -5.31 4.57
N GLY A 67 -3.52 -5.43 3.35
CA GLY A 67 -4.18 -4.94 2.13
C GLY A 67 -5.53 -5.60 1.85
N TRP A 68 -5.64 -6.91 2.07
CA TRP A 68 -6.89 -7.64 1.90
C TRP A 68 -7.97 -7.19 2.90
N LEU A 69 -7.59 -7.03 4.18
CA LEU A 69 -8.49 -6.51 5.21
C LEU A 69 -8.84 -5.03 5.00
N GLY A 70 -7.89 -4.24 4.50
CA GLY A 70 -8.08 -2.85 4.11
C GLY A 70 -9.08 -2.70 2.96
N ALA A 71 -9.01 -3.58 1.97
CA ALA A 71 -9.97 -3.61 0.87
C ALA A 71 -11.38 -4.03 1.34
N LEU A 72 -11.46 -5.02 2.25
CA LEU A 72 -12.74 -5.50 2.80
C LEU A 72 -13.44 -4.42 3.63
N SER A 73 -12.69 -3.76 4.53
CA SER A 73 -13.20 -2.66 5.36
C SER A 73 -13.57 -1.43 4.53
N ASN A 74 -12.88 -1.17 3.43
CA ASN A 74 -13.20 -0.05 2.55
C ASN A 74 -14.59 -0.17 1.92
N GLY A 75 -15.09 -1.39 1.65
CA GLY A 75 -16.46 -1.58 1.13
C GLY A 75 -17.52 -1.02 2.08
N TYR A 76 -17.37 -1.25 3.38
CA TYR A 76 -18.28 -0.73 4.40
C TYR A 76 -18.06 0.77 4.67
N LEU A 77 -16.80 1.20 4.73
CA LEU A 77 -16.42 2.61 4.96
C LEU A 77 -16.82 3.53 3.81
N CYS A 78 -16.83 3.05 2.55
CA CYS A 78 -17.22 3.87 1.40
C CYS A 78 -18.71 4.22 1.38
N ASP A 79 -19.56 3.36 1.95
CA ASP A 79 -21.02 3.59 2.03
C ASP A 79 -21.41 4.48 3.22
N THR A 80 -20.60 4.50 4.29
CA THR A 80 -20.91 5.28 5.51
C THR A 80 -20.16 6.61 5.62
N ILE A 81 -18.95 6.71 5.06
CA ILE A 81 -18.08 7.88 5.21
C ILE A 81 -17.84 8.48 3.81
N SER A 82 -18.30 9.72 3.64
CA SER A 82 -18.11 10.49 2.40
C SER A 82 -16.65 10.40 1.90
N ARG A 83 -16.47 10.05 0.61
CA ARG A 83 -15.20 9.57 0.02
C ARG A 83 -13.97 10.42 0.29
N ARG A 84 -14.13 11.75 0.43
CA ARG A 84 -13.05 12.67 0.79
C ARG A 84 -12.45 12.38 2.17
N TRP A 85 -13.27 12.02 3.14
CA TRP A 85 -12.84 11.71 4.50
C TRP A 85 -12.15 10.36 4.58
N THR A 86 -12.58 9.37 3.78
CA THR A 86 -11.93 8.05 3.69
C THR A 86 -10.49 8.17 3.20
N LEU A 87 -10.22 9.04 2.20
CA LEU A 87 -8.87 9.32 1.71
C LEU A 87 -7.99 9.99 2.79
N PHE A 88 -8.55 10.94 3.52
CA PHE A 88 -7.84 11.65 4.58
C PHE A 88 -7.50 10.72 5.76
N LEU A 89 -8.48 9.93 6.21
CA LEU A 89 -8.30 8.96 7.29
C LEU A 89 -7.32 7.86 6.88
N GLY A 90 -7.41 7.37 5.64
CA GLY A 90 -6.45 6.41 5.08
C GLY A 90 -5.02 6.95 5.11
N SER A 91 -4.84 8.22 4.77
CA SER A 91 -3.53 8.88 4.79
C SER A 91 -2.96 9.03 6.21
N ILE A 92 -3.80 9.32 7.22
CA ILE A 92 -3.38 9.35 8.62
C ILE A 92 -2.94 7.96 9.09
N VAL A 93 -3.70 6.91 8.77
CA VAL A 93 -3.33 5.54 9.11
C VAL A 93 -2.03 5.13 8.42
N CYS A 94 -1.79 5.60 7.19
CA CYS A 94 -0.53 5.40 6.48
C CYS A 94 0.64 6.03 7.26
N LEU A 95 0.50 7.31 7.64
CA LEU A 95 1.54 8.03 8.40
C LEU A 95 1.85 7.36 9.73
N LEU A 96 0.83 6.89 10.45
CA LEU A 96 1.02 6.14 11.69
C LEU A 96 1.76 4.82 11.45
N GLY A 97 1.38 4.06 10.42
CA GLY A 97 2.04 2.80 10.05
C GLY A 97 3.50 2.99 9.63
N THR A 98 3.79 4.04 8.86
CA THR A 98 5.17 4.40 8.49
C THR A 98 5.97 4.84 9.71
N ALA A 99 5.42 5.71 10.58
CA ALA A 99 6.09 6.13 11.81
C ALA A 99 6.42 4.95 12.73
N LEU A 100 5.49 4.00 12.88
CA LEU A 100 5.69 2.75 13.62
C LEU A 100 6.82 1.90 13.02
N THR A 101 6.89 1.82 11.70
CA THR A 101 7.92 1.04 11.01
C THR A 101 9.29 1.72 11.11
N THR A 102 9.35 3.05 11.02
CA THR A 102 10.57 3.85 11.14
C THR A 102 11.11 3.84 12.57
N GLY A 103 10.24 3.86 13.58
CA GLY A 103 10.60 3.81 15.00
C GLY A 103 10.72 2.39 15.56
N ALA A 104 10.68 1.35 14.72
CA ALA A 104 10.65 -0.03 15.18
C ALA A 104 11.91 -0.39 15.98
N GLN A 105 11.72 -0.84 17.22
CA GLN A 105 12.81 -1.29 18.11
C GLN A 105 12.96 -2.82 18.12
N ASP A 106 11.90 -3.54 17.74
CA ASP A 106 11.89 -5.00 17.63
C ASP A 106 11.21 -5.43 16.33
N ALA A 107 11.47 -6.68 15.93
CA ALA A 107 10.82 -7.33 14.79
C ALA A 107 9.29 -7.18 14.80
N VAL A 108 8.66 -7.29 15.98
CA VAL A 108 7.20 -7.21 16.15
C VAL A 108 6.65 -5.84 15.73
N TRP A 109 7.35 -4.75 16.03
CA TRP A 109 6.95 -3.40 15.63
C TRP A 109 6.94 -3.25 14.11
N MET A 110 7.89 -3.89 13.42
CA MET A 110 7.87 -3.94 11.95
C MET A 110 6.67 -4.73 11.43
N PHE A 111 6.31 -5.88 12.01
CA PHE A 111 5.13 -6.62 11.57
C PHE A 111 3.84 -5.79 11.71
N VAL A 112 3.68 -5.14 12.86
CA VAL A 112 2.50 -4.31 13.15
C VAL A 112 2.46 -3.09 12.23
N GLY A 113 3.57 -2.38 12.06
CA GLY A 113 3.66 -1.23 11.16
C GLY A 113 3.32 -1.61 9.71
N ARG A 114 3.83 -2.75 9.22
CA ARG A 114 3.54 -3.27 7.88
C ARG A 114 2.09 -3.67 7.68
N PHE A 115 1.45 -4.20 8.73
CA PHE A 115 0.02 -4.49 8.70
C PHE A 115 -0.81 -3.22 8.50
N PHE A 116 -0.53 -2.16 9.25
CA PHE A 116 -1.24 -0.88 9.15
C PHE A 116 -0.98 -0.16 7.83
N ILE A 117 0.26 -0.18 7.33
CA ILE A 117 0.57 0.33 5.99
C ILE A 117 -0.23 -0.47 4.94
N GLY A 118 -0.23 -1.79 5.03
CA GLY A 118 -1.00 -2.66 4.15
C GLY A 118 -2.49 -2.33 4.17
N TRP A 119 -3.09 -2.19 5.36
CA TRP A 119 -4.48 -1.78 5.53
C TRP A 119 -4.76 -0.46 4.84
N SER A 120 -3.98 0.58 5.16
CA SER A 120 -4.15 1.91 4.57
C SER A 120 -4.08 1.88 3.04
N VAL A 121 -3.04 1.24 2.47
CA VAL A 121 -2.85 1.15 1.02
C VAL A 121 -3.98 0.34 0.37
N GLY A 122 -4.45 -0.73 1.01
CA GLY A 122 -5.60 -1.51 0.55
C GLY A 122 -6.89 -0.69 0.46
N SER A 123 -7.16 0.12 1.48
CA SER A 123 -8.33 1.01 1.48
C SER A 123 -8.20 2.15 0.46
N LEU A 124 -7.02 2.79 0.39
CA LEU A 124 -6.75 3.88 -0.56
C LEU A 124 -6.83 3.39 -2.01
N SER A 125 -6.35 2.18 -2.32
CA SER A 125 -6.40 1.62 -3.67
C SER A 125 -7.82 1.44 -4.21
N ALA A 126 -8.81 1.29 -3.33
CA ALA A 126 -10.22 1.23 -3.71
C ALA A 126 -10.89 2.62 -3.71
N ALA A 127 -10.56 3.49 -2.75
CA ALA A 127 -11.15 4.82 -2.62
C ALA A 127 -10.66 5.83 -3.70
N VAL A 128 -9.39 5.77 -4.11
CA VAL A 128 -8.78 6.71 -5.07
C VAL A 128 -9.46 6.70 -6.45
N PRO A 129 -9.61 5.56 -7.16
CA PRO A 129 -10.25 5.56 -8.48
C PRO A 129 -11.73 5.97 -8.41
N LEU A 130 -12.40 5.64 -7.31
CA LEU A 130 -13.78 6.01 -7.04
C LEU A 130 -13.93 7.53 -6.88
N TYR A 131 -13.12 8.15 -6.04
CA TYR A 131 -13.10 9.62 -5.88
C TYR A 131 -12.77 10.33 -7.20
N ASN A 132 -11.80 9.81 -7.95
CA ASN A 132 -11.45 10.36 -9.26
C ASN A 132 -12.65 10.30 -10.23
N SER A 133 -13.42 9.20 -10.24
CA SER A 133 -14.61 9.04 -11.11
C SER A 133 -15.77 10.01 -10.79
N GLU A 134 -15.81 10.55 -9.56
CA GLU A 134 -16.82 11.53 -9.14
C GLU A 134 -16.47 12.95 -9.56
N ILE A 135 -15.17 13.27 -9.60
CA ILE A 135 -14.65 14.59 -9.96
C ILE A 135 -14.42 14.74 -11.48
N SER A 136 -14.31 13.63 -12.20
CA SER A 136 -14.14 13.66 -13.66
C SER A 136 -15.37 14.27 -14.37
N PRO A 137 -15.16 15.26 -15.26
CA PRO A 137 -16.23 15.79 -16.11
C PRO A 137 -16.82 14.68 -17.02
N PRO A 138 -18.11 14.77 -17.42
CA PRO A 138 -18.84 13.68 -18.08
C PRO A 138 -18.20 13.15 -19.37
N GLU A 139 -17.38 13.97 -20.01
CA GLU A 139 -16.79 13.72 -21.34
C GLU A 139 -15.58 12.76 -21.32
N LEU A 140 -15.05 12.41 -20.14
CA LEU A 140 -13.82 11.60 -19.96
C LEU A 140 -14.01 10.37 -19.04
N ARG A 141 -15.27 9.93 -18.82
CA ARG A 141 -15.58 8.77 -17.99
C ARG A 141 -15.05 7.45 -18.56
#